data_AF-A0A532UV96-F1
#
_entry.id   AF-A0A532UV96-F1
#
_cell.length_a   1.000
_cell.length_b   1.000
_cell.length_c   1.000
_cell.angle_alpha   90.00
_cell.angle_beta   90.00
_cell.angle_gamma   90.00
#
_symmetry.space_group_name_H-M   'P 1'
#
loop_
_entity.id
_entity.type
_entity.pdbx_description
1 polymer ?
#
loop_
_entity_poly.entity_id
_entity_poly.type
_entity_poly.pdbx_seq_one_letter_code
_entity_poly.pdbx_strand_id
1 'polypeptide(L)'
;MKIWAVLLLVITACFCTGCAKYYYQEGKSFTECAKARANCRAELKKRLAVESRRSGNYENKFMEDCMERKGYRLVTEGKLPLDAKRKDPDTTLSGFLYGQRRGVAGTVDE
;
A
#
# COMPACT_ATOMS: atom_id res chain seq x y z
N MET A 1 29.45 7.98 -27.95
CA MET A 1 28.12 7.36 -28.16
C MET A 1 27.82 6.19 -27.21
N LYS A 2 28.77 5.28 -26.91
CA LYS A 2 28.56 4.15 -25.97
C LYS A 2 28.22 4.54 -24.52
N ILE A 3 28.79 5.62 -24.00
CA ILE A 3 28.62 6.05 -22.59
C ILE A 3 27.18 6.52 -22.31
N TRP A 4 26.53 7.16 -23.29
CA TRP A 4 25.15 7.64 -23.17
C TRP A 4 24.12 6.51 -23.12
N ALA A 5 24.38 5.41 -23.83
CA ALA A 5 23.53 4.22 -23.80
C ALA A 5 23.58 3.52 -22.42
N VAL A 6 24.76 3.49 -21.79
CA VAL A 6 24.93 2.93 -20.44
C VAL A 6 24.23 3.80 -19.39
N LEU A 7 24.32 5.13 -19.51
CA LEU A 7 23.61 6.07 -18.63
C LEU A 7 22.09 5.93 -18.73
N LEU A 8 21.55 5.79 -19.94
CA LEU A 8 20.12 5.56 -20.17
C LEU A 8 19.62 4.24 -19.55
N LEU A 9 20.44 3.18 -19.61
CA LEU A 9 20.16 1.87 -19.00
C LEU A 9 20.17 1.90 -17.46
N VAL A 10 21.10 2.65 -16.86
CA VAL A 10 21.17 2.82 -15.40
C VAL A 10 19.96 3.63 -14.89
N ILE A 11 19.58 4.69 -15.61
CA ILE A 11 18.42 5.51 -15.24
C ILE A 11 17.12 4.71 -15.34
N THR A 12 16.93 3.89 -16.38
CA THR A 12 15.72 3.05 -16.52
C THR A 12 15.64 1.95 -15.47
N ALA A 13 16.77 1.36 -15.05
CA ALA A 13 16.81 0.36 -13.98
C ALA A 13 16.44 0.95 -12.60
N CYS A 14 16.76 2.23 -12.33
CA CYS A 14 16.39 2.90 -11.09
C CYS A 14 14.89 3.23 -10.94
N PHE A 15 14.10 3.21 -12.03
CA PHE A 15 12.64 3.41 -11.95
C PHE A 15 11.87 2.13 -11.60
N CYS A 16 12.53 0.97 -11.48
CA CYS A 16 11.89 -0.30 -11.16
C CYS A 16 11.70 -0.55 -9.66
N THR A 17 12.04 0.38 -8.77
CA THR A 17 11.79 0.23 -7.33
C THR A 17 10.30 0.44 -7.03
N GLY A 18 9.51 -0.61 -7.20
CA GLY A 18 8.22 -0.89 -6.55
C GLY A 18 7.17 0.22 -6.65
N CYS A 19 6.31 0.14 -7.67
CA CYS A 19 5.04 0.90 -7.70
C CYS A 19 4.10 0.51 -6.54
N ALA A 20 4.38 -0.59 -5.83
CA ALA A 20 3.58 -1.07 -4.72
C ALA A 20 3.88 -0.31 -3.42
N LYS A 21 2.80 0.06 -2.73
CA LYS A 21 2.85 0.67 -1.39
C LYS A 21 2.16 -0.24 -0.39
N TYR A 22 2.69 -0.35 0.83
CA TYR A 22 2.17 -1.22 1.87
C TYR A 22 1.95 -0.44 3.16
N TYR A 23 0.86 -0.75 3.86
CA TYR A 23 0.76 -0.37 5.27
C TYR A 23 1.68 -1.26 6.09
N TYR A 24 2.55 -0.64 6.87
CA TYR A 24 3.56 -1.32 7.69
C TYR A 24 3.87 -0.50 8.93
N GLN A 25 4.24 -1.19 10.00
CA GLN A 25 4.83 -0.61 11.20
C GLN A 25 5.76 -1.63 11.82
N GLU A 26 6.96 -1.20 12.17
CA GLU A 26 7.93 -2.04 12.86
C GLU A 26 7.39 -2.50 14.23
N GLY A 27 7.60 -3.79 14.54
CA GLY A 27 7.07 -4.43 15.74
C GLY A 27 5.59 -4.83 15.69
N LYS A 28 4.88 -4.56 14.59
CA LYS A 28 3.50 -5.04 14.39
C LYS A 28 3.45 -6.23 13.44
N SER A 29 2.59 -7.17 13.76
CA SER A 29 2.49 -8.39 12.99
C SER A 29 1.68 -8.22 11.71
N PHE A 30 1.87 -9.13 10.77
CA PHE A 30 1.10 -9.16 9.54
C PHE A 30 -0.40 -9.32 9.82
N THR A 31 -0.78 -10.17 10.77
CA THR A 31 -2.19 -10.38 11.13
C THR A 31 -2.82 -9.14 11.77
N GLU A 32 -2.07 -8.43 12.64
CA GLU A 32 -2.52 -7.17 13.23
C GLU A 32 -2.75 -6.10 12.17
N CYS A 33 -1.82 -5.96 11.21
CA CYS A 33 -1.94 -5.01 10.12
C CYS A 33 -3.14 -5.33 9.22
N ALA A 34 -3.33 -6.61 8.87
CA ALA A 34 -4.46 -7.07 8.08
C ALA A 34 -5.80 -6.80 8.79
N LYS A 35 -5.88 -7.06 10.09
CA LYS A 35 -7.07 -6.81 10.91
C LYS A 35 -7.37 -5.31 11.04
N ALA A 36 -6.35 -4.48 11.27
CA ALA A 36 -6.49 -3.03 11.32
C ALA A 36 -7.06 -2.48 10.00
N ARG A 37 -6.52 -2.94 8.87
CA ARG A 37 -7.01 -2.57 7.54
C ARG A 37 -8.44 -3.03 7.29
N ALA A 38 -8.79 -4.25 7.70
CA ALA A 38 -10.17 -4.75 7.57
C ALA A 38 -11.15 -3.89 8.38
N ASN A 39 -10.79 -3.49 9.60
CA ASN A 39 -11.60 -2.61 10.44
C ASN A 39 -11.79 -1.23 9.78
N CYS A 40 -10.72 -0.61 9.27
CA CYS A 40 -10.83 0.65 8.52
C CYS A 40 -11.75 0.54 7.30
N ARG A 41 -11.65 -0.57 6.55
CA ARG A 41 -12.52 -0.81 5.40
C ARG A 41 -13.99 -0.97 5.79
N ALA A 42 -14.26 -1.62 6.93
CA ALA A 42 -15.61 -1.77 7.45
C ALA A 42 -16.20 -0.42 7.87
N GLU A 43 -15.42 0.45 8.52
CA GLU A 43 -15.84 1.82 8.85
C GLU A 43 -16.12 2.66 7.60
N LEU A 44 -15.25 2.57 6.59
CA LEU A 44 -15.44 3.24 5.31
C LEU A 44 -16.75 2.80 4.64
N LYS A 45 -17.02 1.48 4.60
CA LYS A 45 -18.27 0.93 4.04
C LYS A 45 -19.50 1.48 4.76
N LYS A 46 -19.48 1.57 6.09
CA LYS A 46 -20.58 2.16 6.87
C LYS A 46 -20.82 3.63 6.49
N ARG A 47 -19.75 4.41 6.30
CA ARG A 47 -19.86 5.83 5.92
C ARG A 47 -20.40 6.03 4.50
N LEU A 48 -19.90 5.24 3.55
CA LEU A 48 -20.37 5.29 2.14
C LEU A 48 -21.80 4.75 1.96
N ALA A 49 -22.27 3.88 2.86
CA ALA A 49 -23.66 3.45 2.85
C ALA A 49 -24.64 4.57 3.24
N VAL A 50 -24.17 5.58 3.99
CA VAL A 50 -24.97 6.73 4.43
C VAL A 50 -24.82 7.92 3.48
N GLU A 51 -23.61 8.16 2.98
CA GLU A 51 -23.33 9.23 2.03
C GLU A 51 -23.13 8.64 0.63
N SER A 52 -24.00 8.97 -0.33
CA SER A 52 -23.88 8.62 -1.76
C SER A 52 -22.73 9.38 -2.47
N ARG A 53 -21.60 9.58 -1.78
CA ARG A 53 -20.43 10.30 -2.28
C ARG A 53 -19.64 9.44 -3.26
N ARG A 54 -19.21 10.06 -4.36
CA ARG A 54 -18.27 9.47 -5.33
C ARG A 54 -17.01 9.00 -4.59
N SER A 55 -16.76 7.71 -4.70
CA SER A 55 -15.85 6.90 -3.88
C SER A 55 -14.36 7.21 -4.07
N GLY A 56 -13.92 7.69 -5.23
CA GLY A 56 -12.49 7.68 -5.60
C GLY A 56 -11.49 8.26 -4.57
N ASN A 57 -11.38 9.58 -4.45
CA ASN A 57 -10.32 10.19 -3.62
C ASN A 57 -10.62 10.15 -2.12
N TYR A 58 -11.89 10.10 -1.74
CA TYR A 58 -12.30 10.07 -0.34
C TYR A 58 -11.92 8.73 0.32
N GLU A 59 -12.16 7.60 -0.36
CA GLU A 59 -11.81 6.28 0.15
C GLU A 59 -10.32 6.18 0.48
N ASN A 60 -9.46 6.67 -0.42
CA ASN A 60 -8.02 6.63 -0.23
C ASN A 60 -7.57 7.47 0.97
N LYS A 61 -8.04 8.71 1.07
CA LYS A 61 -7.72 9.59 2.20
C LYS A 61 -8.23 9.02 3.53
N PHE A 62 -9.44 8.46 3.52
CA PHE A 62 -10.02 7.83 4.71
C PHE A 62 -9.20 6.62 5.15
N MET A 63 -8.84 5.74 4.22
CA MET A 63 -8.03 4.55 4.53
C MET A 63 -6.65 4.93 5.05
N GLU A 64 -6.02 5.96 4.47
CA GLU A 64 -4.73 6.49 4.90
C GLU A 64 -4.80 7.00 6.34
N ASP A 65 -5.71 7.94 6.60
CA ASP A 65 -5.91 8.54 7.91
C ASP A 65 -6.31 7.50 8.97
N CYS A 66 -7.20 6.56 8.63
CA CYS A 66 -7.60 5.49 9.56
C CYS A 66 -6.42 4.58 9.95
N MET A 67 -5.58 4.20 8.98
CA MET A 67 -4.42 3.36 9.24
C MET A 67 -3.33 4.13 9.99
N GLU A 68 -3.11 5.40 9.66
CA GLU A 68 -2.18 6.28 10.36
C GLU A 68 -2.58 6.46 11.83
N ARG A 69 -3.87 6.70 12.12
CA ARG A 69 -4.40 6.75 13.48
C ARG A 69 -4.26 5.44 14.25
N LYS A 70 -4.24 4.31 13.54
CA LYS A 70 -3.91 2.99 14.13
C LYS A 70 -2.41 2.73 14.24
N GLY A 71 -1.58 3.71 13.90
CA GLY A 71 -0.12 3.66 13.98
C GLY A 71 0.51 2.80 12.89
N TYR A 72 -0.02 2.84 11.67
CA TYR A 72 0.59 2.22 10.49
C TYR A 72 0.97 3.30 9.49
N ARG A 73 2.15 3.16 8.88
CA ARG A 73 2.62 4.08 7.85
C ARG A 73 2.56 3.44 6.49
N LEU A 74 2.38 4.26 5.48
CA LEU A 74 2.49 3.82 4.09
C LEU A 74 3.95 3.85 3.67
N VAL A 75 4.49 2.69 3.29
CA VAL A 75 5.87 2.55 2.83
C VAL A 75 5.92 1.92 1.45
N THR A 76 6.95 2.24 0.67
CA THR A 76 7.22 1.55 -0.59
C THR A 76 7.85 0.19 -0.34
N GLU A 77 7.76 -0.70 -1.32
CA GLU A 77 8.34 -2.05 -1.23
C GLU A 77 9.80 -2.07 -0.77
N GLY A 78 10.64 -1.17 -1.30
CA GLY A 78 12.06 -1.10 -0.95
C GLY A 78 12.34 -0.62 0.49
N LYS A 79 11.32 -0.16 1.23
CA LYS A 79 11.43 0.21 2.65
C LYS A 79 10.96 -0.91 3.59
N LEU A 80 10.44 -2.01 3.04
CA LEU A 80 10.05 -3.16 3.84
C LEU A 80 11.26 -4.02 4.18
N PRO A 81 11.33 -4.58 5.41
CA PRO A 81 12.29 -5.64 5.72
C PRO A 81 12.17 -6.83 4.76
N LEU A 82 13.28 -7.53 4.54
CA LEU A 82 13.35 -8.69 3.63
C LEU A 82 12.52 -9.88 4.16
N ASP A 83 12.42 -10.00 5.47
CA ASP A 83 11.67 -11.01 6.22
C ASP A 83 10.20 -10.63 6.46
N ALA A 84 9.79 -9.41 6.11
CA ALA A 84 8.40 -8.98 6.27
C ALA A 84 7.46 -9.81 5.39
N LYS A 85 6.40 -10.37 5.99
CA LYS A 85 5.31 -11.00 5.27
C LYS A 85 4.49 -9.93 4.56
N ARG A 86 4.15 -10.18 3.29
CA ARG A 86 3.49 -9.20 2.42
C ARG A 86 2.23 -9.80 1.81
N LYS A 87 1.21 -8.96 1.67
CA LYS A 87 0.04 -9.23 0.83
C LYS A 87 -0.20 -8.04 -0.07
N ASP A 88 0.00 -8.28 -1.35
CA ASP A 88 -0.28 -7.31 -2.39
C ASP A 88 -1.75 -6.92 -2.41
N PRO A 89 -2.05 -5.68 -2.81
CA PRO A 89 -3.41 -5.30 -3.11
C PRO A 89 -3.97 -6.18 -4.23
N ASP A 90 -5.26 -6.52 -4.14
CA ASP A 90 -5.94 -7.35 -5.14
C ASP A 90 -5.78 -6.76 -6.55
N THR A 91 -5.18 -7.56 -7.44
CA THR A 91 -4.79 -7.18 -8.80
C THR A 91 -5.90 -7.41 -9.82
N THR A 92 -6.99 -8.10 -9.45
CA THR A 92 -8.09 -8.47 -10.37
C THR A 92 -8.94 -7.30 -10.87
N LEU A 93 -8.78 -6.11 -10.27
CA LEU A 93 -9.50 -4.90 -10.67
C LEU A 93 -8.57 -4.01 -11.53
N SER A 94 -8.82 -3.91 -12.84
CA SER A 94 -8.01 -3.14 -13.81
C SER A 94 -8.33 -1.62 -13.82
N GLY A 95 -7.37 -0.79 -14.27
CA GLY A 95 -7.57 0.65 -14.54
C GLY A 95 -6.67 1.64 -13.76
N PHE A 96 -6.92 2.94 -13.93
CA PHE A 96 -6.17 4.10 -13.35
C PHE A 96 -6.00 4.05 -11.82
N LEU A 97 -6.76 3.20 -11.13
CA LEU A 97 -6.73 2.99 -9.68
C LEU A 97 -5.63 2.01 -9.21
N TYR A 98 -4.92 1.34 -10.12
CA TYR A 98 -3.86 0.38 -9.79
C TYR A 98 -2.73 1.01 -8.94
N GLY A 99 -2.35 2.26 -9.23
CA GLY A 99 -1.33 3.00 -8.48
C GLY A 99 -1.77 3.55 -7.11
N GLN A 100 -3.06 3.44 -6.76
CA GLN A 100 -3.58 3.89 -5.48
C GLN A 100 -3.87 2.76 -4.51
N ARG A 101 -3.72 1.49 -4.92
CA ARG A 101 -3.94 0.37 -4.02
C ARG A 101 -2.74 0.11 -3.13
N ARG A 102 -3.05 -0.14 -1.86
CA ARG A 102 -2.06 -0.30 -0.80
C ARG A 102 -2.12 -1.75 -0.31
N GLY A 103 -1.02 -2.46 -0.27
CA GLY A 103 -0.86 -3.77 0.35
C GLY A 103 -0.82 -3.69 1.88
N VAL A 104 -0.69 -4.83 2.53
CA VAL A 104 -0.35 -4.91 3.96
C VAL A 104 0.94 -5.70 4.12
N ALA A 105 1.77 -5.24 5.05
CA ALA A 105 3.00 -5.90 5.43
C ALA A 105 3.17 -5.88 6.95
N GLY A 106 3.88 -6.85 7.48
CA GLY A 106 4.20 -6.95 8.91
C GLY A 106 5.17 -8.09 9.18
N THR A 107 5.55 -8.26 10.44
CA THR A 107 6.37 -9.40 10.86
C THR A 107 5.57 -10.70 10.68
N VAL A 108 6.29 -11.81 10.45
CA VAL A 108 5.68 -13.14 10.43
C VAL A 108 5.25 -13.46 11.86
N ASP A 109 3.94 -13.66 12.08
CA ASP A 109 3.45 -14.23 13.34
C ASP A 109 3.97 -15.68 13.45
N GLU A 110 4.63 -16.02 14.57
CA GLU A 110 4.96 -17.40 14.95
C GLU A 110 3.71 -18.21 15.32
#